data_AF-A0A926AVT5-F1
#
_entry.id   AF-A0A926AVT5-F1
#
_cell.length_a   1.000
_cell.length_b   1.000
_cell.length_c   1.000
_cell.angle_alpha   90.00
_cell.angle_beta   90.00
_cell.angle_gamma   90.00
#
_symmetry.space_group_name_H-M   'P 1'
#
loop_
_entity.id
_entity.type
_entity.pdbx_description
1 polymer ?
#
loop_
_entity_poly.entity_id
_entity_poly.type
_entity_poly.pdbx_seq_one_letter_code
_entity_poly.pdbx_strand_id
1 'polypeptide(L)'
;SHQRTGYLPITTAAYTLTDKSGFYKQNPGTDVAVTQMIRKTTDKSRGIRLGNFVQIRTIVDEEMEQVWAGKKSAKEALDTAVKRGNEQLERFEKANKS
;
A
#
# COMPACT_ATOMS: atom_id res chain seq x y z
N SER A 1 0.84 -18.45 12.55
CA SER A 1 0.26 -18.68 11.21
C SER A 1 -0.51 -17.44 10.81
N HIS A 2 -0.55 -17.12 9.53
CA HIS A 2 -1.37 -16.03 8.96
C HIS A 2 -2.86 -16.18 9.33
N GLN A 3 -3.35 -17.42 9.48
CA GLN A 3 -4.68 -17.76 10.02
C GLN A 3 -4.97 -17.14 11.41
N ARG A 4 -3.95 -17.01 12.27
CA ARG A 4 -4.11 -16.45 13.64
C ARG A 4 -3.99 -14.93 13.67
N THR A 5 -3.18 -14.36 12.79
CA THR A 5 -2.83 -12.93 12.80
C THR A 5 -3.66 -12.10 11.84
N GLY A 6 -4.35 -12.73 10.89
CA GLY A 6 -5.07 -12.05 9.81
C GLY A 6 -4.16 -11.49 8.70
N TYR A 7 -2.84 -11.65 8.80
CA TYR A 7 -1.92 -11.28 7.73
C TYR A 7 -2.08 -12.22 6.51
N LEU A 8 -1.44 -11.86 5.40
CA LEU A 8 -1.43 -12.68 4.19
C LEU A 8 -0.49 -13.89 4.33
N PRO A 9 -0.81 -15.05 3.74
CA PRO A 9 0.18 -16.08 3.47
C PRO A 9 1.21 -15.55 2.46
N ILE A 10 2.50 -15.71 2.78
CA ILE A 10 3.59 -15.16 1.96
C ILE A 10 3.83 -16.01 0.69
N THR A 11 3.38 -17.28 0.68
CA THR A 11 3.58 -18.20 -0.44
C THR A 11 2.26 -18.79 -0.93
N THR A 12 2.17 -19.08 -2.24
CA THR A 12 1.03 -19.79 -2.83
C THR A 12 0.84 -21.18 -2.20
N ALA A 13 1.92 -21.84 -1.79
CA ALA A 13 1.84 -23.12 -1.10
C ALA A 13 1.11 -23.00 0.25
N ALA A 14 1.38 -21.95 1.04
CA ALA A 14 0.71 -21.71 2.31
C ALA A 14 -0.79 -21.36 2.13
N TYR A 15 -1.12 -20.63 1.07
CA TYR A 15 -2.51 -20.39 0.67
C TYR A 15 -3.22 -21.71 0.33
N THR A 16 -2.66 -22.52 -0.57
CA THR A 16 -3.23 -23.81 -0.99
C THR A 16 -3.39 -24.78 0.19
N LEU A 17 -2.43 -24.81 1.11
CA LEU A 17 -2.53 -25.64 2.31
C LEU A 17 -3.69 -25.20 3.21
N THR A 18 -3.87 -23.89 3.36
CA THR A 18 -4.96 -23.31 4.17
C THR A 18 -6.33 -23.56 3.56
N ASP A 19 -6.45 -23.40 2.25
CA ASP A 19 -7.67 -23.70 1.52
C ASP A 19 -8.05 -25.19 1.65
N LYS A 20 -7.09 -26.09 1.43
CA LYS A 20 -7.28 -27.54 1.60
C LYS A 20 -7.67 -27.95 3.02
N SER A 21 -7.24 -27.20 4.04
CA SER A 21 -7.66 -27.45 5.43
C SER A 21 -9.11 -27.08 5.72
N GLY A 22 -9.81 -26.42 4.79
CA GLY A 22 -11.18 -25.95 4.95
C GLY A 22 -11.30 -24.62 5.70
N PHE A 23 -10.17 -23.99 6.06
CA PHE A 23 -10.15 -22.76 6.87
C PHE A 23 -10.97 -21.63 6.26
N TYR A 24 -10.85 -21.36 4.96
CA TYR A 24 -11.59 -20.28 4.30
C TYR A 24 -13.09 -20.54 4.23
N LYS A 25 -13.53 -21.80 4.16
CA LYS A 25 -14.96 -22.17 4.24
C LYS A 25 -15.52 -21.94 5.66
N GLN A 26 -14.72 -22.23 6.68
CA GLN A 26 -15.09 -22.02 8.09
C GLN A 26 -15.02 -20.54 8.50
N ASN A 27 -14.18 -19.75 7.83
CA ASN A 27 -13.97 -18.33 8.10
C ASN A 27 -14.18 -17.50 6.82
N PRO A 28 -15.43 -17.32 6.37
CA PRO A 28 -15.72 -16.61 5.13
C PRO A 28 -15.11 -15.20 5.10
N GLY A 29 -14.53 -14.82 3.96
CA GLY A 29 -13.93 -13.52 3.74
C GLY A 29 -12.42 -13.45 4.04
N THR A 30 -11.86 -14.43 4.75
CA THR A 30 -10.42 -14.46 5.07
C THR A 30 -9.53 -14.80 3.86
N ASP A 31 -10.10 -15.22 2.74
CA ASP A 31 -9.46 -15.43 1.44
C ASP A 31 -9.47 -14.19 0.53
N VAL A 32 -10.34 -13.20 0.80
CA VAL A 32 -10.53 -12.00 -0.06
C VAL A 32 -9.21 -11.26 -0.27
N ALA A 33 -8.48 -10.98 0.80
CA ALA A 33 -7.20 -10.29 0.70
C ALA A 33 -6.18 -11.08 -0.16
N VAL A 34 -6.17 -12.42 -0.07
CA VAL A 34 -5.28 -13.26 -0.88
C VAL A 34 -5.67 -13.22 -2.35
N THR A 35 -6.97 -13.35 -2.65
CA THR A 35 -7.48 -13.34 -4.02
C THR A 35 -7.33 -11.97 -4.71
N GLN A 36 -7.20 -10.89 -3.94
CA GLN A 36 -6.82 -9.55 -4.44
C GLN A 36 -5.34 -9.47 -4.78
N MET A 37 -4.46 -10.12 -4.01
CA MET A 37 -3.01 -10.03 -4.18
C MET A 37 -2.45 -10.92 -5.30
N ILE A 38 -3.13 -12.01 -5.65
CA ILE A 38 -2.71 -12.94 -6.73
C ILE A 38 -3.14 -12.48 -8.13
N ARG A 39 -3.71 -11.28 -8.26
CA ARG A 39 -4.09 -10.70 -9.55
C ARG A 39 -2.83 -10.36 -10.37
N LYS A 40 -2.97 -10.33 -11.69
CA LYS A 40 -1.87 -10.00 -12.61
C LYS A 40 -1.39 -8.56 -12.35
N THR A 41 -0.09 -8.40 -12.09
CA THR A 41 0.55 -7.09 -11.94
C THR A 41 1.05 -6.53 -13.26
N THR A 42 1.20 -5.21 -13.33
CA THR A 42 1.98 -4.51 -14.36
C THR A 42 3.36 -4.15 -13.83
N ASP A 43 4.24 -3.63 -14.68
CA ASP A 43 5.57 -3.12 -14.26
C ASP A 43 5.49 -2.02 -13.21
N LYS A 44 4.35 -1.32 -13.11
CA LYS A 44 4.12 -0.20 -12.18
C LYS A 44 3.21 -0.55 -11.00
N SER A 45 2.78 -1.81 -10.85
CA SER A 45 1.85 -2.23 -9.78
C SER A 45 2.42 -3.31 -8.85
N ARG A 46 3.74 -3.53 -8.87
CA ARG A 46 4.42 -4.52 -7.99
C ARG A 46 4.66 -4.00 -6.56
N GLY A 47 4.39 -2.73 -6.32
CA GLY A 47 4.66 -2.04 -5.06
C GLY A 47 5.29 -0.67 -5.30
N ILE A 48 5.55 0.05 -4.23
CA ILE A 48 6.13 1.40 -4.24
C ILE A 48 7.56 1.31 -3.69
N ARG A 49 8.52 1.90 -4.40
CA ARG A 49 9.92 2.01 -3.98
C ARG A 49 10.36 3.46 -4.06
N LEU A 50 10.20 4.17 -2.95
CA LEU A 50 10.52 5.59 -2.84
C LEU A 50 11.40 5.81 -1.61
N GLY A 51 12.44 6.64 -1.75
CA GLY A 51 13.16 7.18 -0.61
C GLY A 51 12.27 8.13 0.20
N ASN A 52 12.47 8.21 1.51
CA ASN A 52 11.64 9.03 2.42
C ASN A 52 10.13 8.73 2.33
N PHE A 53 9.74 7.48 2.04
CA PHE A 53 8.34 7.11 1.85
C PHE A 53 7.44 7.38 3.07
N VAL A 54 7.96 7.26 4.30
CA VAL A 54 7.19 7.53 5.52
C VAL A 54 6.76 9.01 5.59
N GLN A 55 7.66 9.92 5.23
CA GLN A 55 7.38 11.36 5.15
C GLN A 55 6.40 11.65 4.01
N ILE A 56 6.61 11.05 2.84
CA ILE A 56 5.70 11.18 1.69
C ILE A 56 4.29 10.71 2.06
N ARG A 57 4.15 9.61 2.79
CA ARG A 57 2.85 9.11 3.25
C ARG A 57 2.16 10.11 4.18
N THR A 58 2.90 10.68 5.14
CA THR A 58 2.36 11.72 6.04
C THR A 58 1.85 12.93 5.25
N ILE A 59 2.60 13.37 4.24
CA ILE A 59 2.18 14.45 3.33
C ILE A 59 0.87 14.10 2.62
N VAL A 60 0.75 12.87 2.08
CA VAL A 60 -0.47 12.42 1.40
C VAL A 60 -1.66 12.42 2.38
N ASP A 61 -1.46 11.92 3.60
CA ASP A 61 -2.52 11.87 4.62
C ASP A 61 -2.99 13.29 4.99
N GLU A 62 -2.07 14.23 5.27
CA GLU A 62 -2.38 15.63 5.59
C GLU A 62 -3.16 16.34 4.47
N GLU A 63 -2.76 16.15 3.21
CA GLU A 63 -3.43 16.80 2.07
C GLU A 63 -4.83 16.19 1.82
N MET A 64 -4.98 14.88 2.01
CA MET A 64 -6.29 14.22 1.91
C MET A 64 -7.22 14.63 3.06
N GLU A 65 -6.72 14.85 4.27
CA GLU A 65 -7.50 15.42 5.38
C GLU A 65 -8.10 16.78 5.03
N GLN A 66 -7.38 17.62 4.27
CA GLN A 66 -7.94 18.90 3.79
C GLN A 66 -9.09 18.70 2.80
N VAL A 67 -9.05 17.64 1.98
CA VAL A 67 -10.16 17.29 1.08
C VAL A 67 -11.39 16.87 1.89
N TRP A 68 -11.23 15.99 2.88
CA TRP A 68 -12.32 15.53 3.73
C TRP A 68 -12.93 16.65 4.58
N ALA A 69 -12.11 17.63 4.98
CA ALA A 69 -12.55 18.83 5.69
C ALA A 69 -13.18 19.90 4.76
N GLY A 70 -13.26 19.66 3.44
CA GLY A 70 -13.80 20.61 2.47
C GLY A 70 -12.95 21.86 2.25
N LYS A 71 -11.68 21.84 2.68
CA LYS A 71 -10.76 22.99 2.61
C LYS A 71 -9.99 23.07 1.30
N LYS A 72 -9.79 21.93 0.63
CA LYS A 72 -9.16 21.84 -0.69
C LYS A 72 -10.01 20.98 -1.63
N SER A 73 -9.95 21.28 -2.92
CA SER A 73 -10.42 20.33 -3.93
C SER A 73 -9.49 19.11 -3.99
N ALA A 74 -10.01 17.95 -4.44
CA ALA A 74 -9.20 16.75 -4.61
C ALA A 74 -7.98 17.00 -5.52
N LYS A 75 -8.15 17.78 -6.61
CA LYS A 75 -7.06 18.13 -7.52
C LYS A 75 -5.99 18.95 -6.82
N GLU A 76 -6.38 19.99 -6.11
CA GLU A 76 -5.44 20.88 -5.41
C GLU A 76 -4.63 20.14 -4.33
N ALA A 77 -5.29 19.28 -3.55
CA ALA A 77 -4.63 18.45 -2.55
C ALA A 77 -3.60 17.49 -3.18
N LEU A 78 -3.98 16.79 -4.25
CA LEU A 78 -3.07 15.88 -4.95
C LEU A 78 -1.89 16.62 -5.60
N ASP A 79 -2.13 17.76 -6.23
CA ASP A 79 -1.05 18.58 -6.82
C ASP A 79 -0.07 19.05 -5.72
N THR A 80 -0.59 19.44 -4.56
CA THR A 80 0.22 19.83 -3.39
C THR A 80 1.03 18.65 -2.84
N ALA A 81 0.40 17.49 -2.71
CA ALA A 81 1.05 16.26 -2.22
C ALA A 81 2.18 15.83 -3.16
N VAL A 82 1.99 15.91 -4.47
CA VAL A 82 3.03 15.63 -5.48
C VAL A 82 4.20 16.60 -5.32
N LYS A 83 3.93 17.90 -5.21
CA LYS A 83 4.99 18.91 -5.03
C LYS A 83 5.83 18.63 -3.77
N ARG A 84 5.18 18.52 -2.61
CA ARG A 84 5.85 18.27 -1.32
C ARG A 84 6.54 16.90 -1.29
N GLY A 85 5.95 15.89 -1.93
CA GLY A 85 6.51 14.55 -2.04
C GLY A 85 7.79 14.51 -2.89
N ASN A 86 7.80 15.21 -4.03
CA ASN A 86 8.98 15.30 -4.90
C ASN A 86 10.17 15.96 -4.19
N GLU A 87 9.92 16.97 -3.35
CA GLU A 87 10.98 17.57 -2.52
C GLU A 87 11.64 16.52 -1.59
N GLN A 88 10.87 15.55 -1.06
CA GLN A 88 11.43 14.45 -0.26
C GLN A 88 12.24 13.47 -1.09
N LEU A 89 11.81 13.19 -2.33
CA LEU A 89 12.55 12.34 -3.27
C LEU A 89 13.88 12.98 -3.65
N GLU A 90 13.89 14.26 -3.98
CA GLU A 90 15.12 15.01 -4.30
C GLU A 90 16.09 15.04 -3.11
N ARG A 91 15.58 15.25 -1.89
CA ARG A 91 16.41 15.20 -0.67
C ARG A 91 17.05 13.83 -0.50
N PHE A 92 16.27 12.76 -0.67
CA PHE A 92 16.78 11.39 -0.59
C PHE A 92 17.83 11.13 -1.65
N GLU A 93 17.56 11.52 -2.90
CA GLU A 93 18.51 11.37 -4.01
C GLU A 93 19.83 12.07 -3.70
N LYS A 94 19.78 13.36 -3.30
CA LYS A 94 20.98 14.15 -2.96
C LYS A 94 21.78 13.56 -1.79
N ALA A 95 21.10 13.06 -0.76
CA ALA A 95 21.76 12.46 0.41
C ALA A 95 22.49 11.14 0.10
N ASN A 96 22.17 10.51 -1.03
CA ASN A 96 22.75 9.22 -1.46
C ASN A 96 23.54 9.34 -2.78
N LYS A 97 23.87 10.58 -3.21
CA LYS A 97 24.82 10.78 -4.31
C LYS A 97 26.24 10.58 -3.77
N SER A 98 26.95 9.61 -4.36
CA SER A 98 28.39 9.42 -4.19
C SER A 98 29.19 10.49 -4.94
#